data_AF-A0A929L392-F1
#
_entry.id   AF-A0A929L392-F1
#
_cell.length_a   1.000
_cell.length_b   1.000
_cell.length_c   1.000
_cell.angle_alpha   90.00
_cell.angle_beta   90.00
_cell.angle_gamma   90.00
#
_symmetry.space_group_name_H-M   'P 1'
#
loop_
_entity.id
_entity.type
_entity.pdbx_description
1 polymer ?
#
loop_
_entity_poly.entity_id
_entity_poly.type
_entity_poly.pdbx_seq_one_letter_code
_entity_poly.pdbx_strand_id
1 'polypeptide(L)'
;MILFYPGNLAHDPQALQALQKALNDQPVRYLSDGVLDHPLKDLTNPQTQVSYNPAEMVQDYPFLLFSGYALDQVSKFQNLIEQAGLPIRAMAIETANNREMVLSELMAEVEREAKYFEKRDELADLLNGLDPDRLQADQDYFKCAMLAANLLRQDELSENMLDTALKIMHSFDKK
;
A
#
# COMPACT_ATOMS: atom_id res chain seq x y z
N MET A 1 -2.36 -15.42 12.38
CA MET A 1 -0.90 -15.23 12.41
C MET A 1 -0.55 -14.03 11.54
N ILE A 2 0.47 -13.25 11.92
CA ILE A 2 0.96 -12.12 11.10
C ILE A 2 2.29 -12.53 10.49
N LEU A 3 2.42 -12.44 9.18
CA LEU A 3 3.71 -12.53 8.51
C LEU A 3 4.24 -11.12 8.25
N PHE A 4 5.52 -10.90 8.50
CA PHE A 4 6.15 -9.61 8.31
C PHE A 4 7.44 -9.76 7.50
N TYR A 5 7.44 -9.16 6.31
CA TYR A 5 8.64 -8.92 5.55
C TYR A 5 9.11 -7.49 5.88
N PRO A 6 10.23 -7.30 6.59
CA PRO A 6 10.59 -6.00 7.13
C PRO A 6 11.18 -5.01 6.11
N GLY A 7 11.75 -5.49 5.01
CA GLY A 7 12.50 -4.63 4.07
C GLY A 7 13.53 -3.76 4.79
N ASN A 8 13.56 -2.46 4.49
CA ASN A 8 14.48 -1.51 5.13
C ASN A 8 14.27 -1.35 6.65
N LEU A 9 13.07 -1.64 7.18
CA LEU A 9 12.79 -1.57 8.62
C LEU A 9 13.56 -2.62 9.42
N ALA A 10 14.14 -3.63 8.75
CA ALA A 10 15.01 -4.62 9.40
C ALA A 10 16.20 -3.99 10.14
N HIS A 11 16.62 -2.78 9.73
CA HIS A 11 17.75 -2.05 10.30
C HIS A 11 17.34 -0.94 11.27
N ASP A 12 16.05 -0.81 11.59
CA ASP A 12 15.52 0.18 12.53
C ASP A 12 14.84 -0.51 13.74
N PRO A 13 15.59 -0.78 14.81
CA PRO A 13 15.04 -1.41 16.01
C PRO A 13 13.90 -0.61 16.67
N GLN A 14 13.89 0.72 16.54
CA GLN A 14 12.85 1.56 17.12
C GLN A 14 11.54 1.39 16.34
N ALA A 15 11.61 1.39 15.01
CA ALA A 15 10.45 1.10 14.16
C ALA A 15 9.90 -0.30 14.40
N LEU A 16 10.77 -1.31 14.55
CA LEU A 16 10.35 -2.69 14.87
C LEU A 16 9.65 -2.78 16.23
N GLN A 17 10.15 -2.06 17.24
CA GLN A 17 9.50 -2.01 18.55
C GLN A 17 8.15 -1.27 18.50
N ALA A 18 8.06 -0.18 17.75
CA ALA A 18 6.82 0.54 17.54
C ALA A 18 5.79 -0.33 16.80
N LEU A 19 6.22 -1.10 15.80
CA LEU A 19 5.39 -2.05 15.09
C LEU A 19 4.83 -3.12 16.03
N GLN A 20 5.69 -3.73 16.86
CA GLN A 20 5.25 -4.76 17.81
C GLN A 20 4.17 -4.23 18.77
N LYS A 21 4.32 -2.97 19.24
CA LYS A 21 3.31 -2.28 20.04
C LYS A 21 2.03 -2.00 19.27
N ALA A 22 2.13 -1.52 18.03
CA ALA A 22 0.98 -1.24 17.16
C ALA A 22 0.18 -2.52 16.85
N LEU A 23 0.88 -3.65 16.72
CA LEU A 23 0.28 -4.97 16.57
C LEU A 23 -0.18 -5.58 17.90
N ASN A 24 -0.21 -4.82 19.00
CA ASN A 24 -0.69 -5.24 20.32
C ASN A 24 -0.09 -6.60 20.76
N ASP A 25 1.22 -6.74 20.59
CA ASP A 25 1.99 -7.94 20.94
C ASP A 25 1.49 -9.25 20.31
N GLN A 26 0.76 -9.17 19.18
CA GLN A 26 0.38 -10.35 18.41
C GLN A 26 1.63 -11.12 17.92
N PRO A 27 1.54 -12.45 17.75
CA PRO A 27 2.65 -13.23 17.23
C PRO A 27 2.93 -12.85 15.77
N VAL A 28 4.12 -12.31 15.55
CA VAL A 28 4.66 -11.94 14.24
C VAL A 28 5.73 -12.94 13.83
N ARG A 29 5.60 -13.46 12.61
CA ARG A 29 6.59 -14.30 11.96
C ARG A 29 7.36 -13.45 10.95
N TYR A 30 8.64 -13.24 11.22
CA TYR A 30 9.54 -12.47 10.36
C TYR A 30 10.01 -13.32 9.17
N LEU A 31 10.01 -12.72 7.99
CA LEU A 31 10.39 -13.34 6.71
C LEU A 31 11.62 -12.63 6.13
N SER A 32 12.39 -13.32 5.29
CA SER A 32 13.50 -12.76 4.48
C SER A 32 13.41 -13.19 3.02
N ASP A 33 14.31 -12.67 2.19
CA ASP A 33 14.28 -12.87 0.73
C ASP A 33 14.27 -14.34 0.31
N GLY A 34 14.87 -15.23 1.10
CA GLY A 34 14.90 -16.67 0.84
C GLY A 34 13.53 -17.35 0.78
N VAL A 35 12.44 -16.67 1.15
CA VAL A 35 11.07 -17.20 1.05
C VAL A 35 10.16 -16.42 0.10
N LEU A 36 10.69 -15.49 -0.69
CA LEU A 36 9.89 -14.69 -1.62
C LEU A 36 9.18 -15.54 -2.69
N ASP A 37 9.82 -16.62 -3.14
CA ASP A 37 9.28 -17.53 -4.14
C ASP A 37 8.43 -18.67 -3.54
N HIS A 38 8.15 -18.62 -2.23
CA HIS A 38 7.32 -19.62 -1.56
C HIS A 38 5.83 -19.23 -1.63
N PRO A 39 4.93 -20.20 -1.88
CA PRO A 39 3.49 -19.99 -1.78
C PRO A 39 3.06 -19.53 -0.38
N LEU A 40 2.09 -18.62 -0.30
CA LEU A 40 1.60 -18.11 0.98
C LEU A 40 1.04 -19.20 1.91
N LYS A 41 0.40 -20.24 1.36
CA LYS A 41 -0.08 -21.39 2.16
C LYS A 41 1.02 -22.08 2.97
N ASP A 42 2.24 -22.11 2.44
CA ASP A 42 3.36 -22.76 3.09
C ASP A 42 3.92 -21.84 4.18
N LEU A 43 3.98 -20.53 3.92
CA LEU A 43 4.46 -19.53 4.89
C LEU A 43 3.48 -19.29 6.06
N THR A 44 2.18 -19.43 5.78
CA THR A 44 1.11 -19.35 6.78
C THR A 44 0.95 -20.64 7.58
N ASN A 45 1.56 -21.74 7.15
CA ASN A 45 1.60 -22.98 7.93
C ASN A 45 2.61 -22.85 9.10
N PRO A 46 2.17 -23.00 10.36
CA PRO A 46 3.06 -22.91 11.53
C PRO A 46 4.16 -23.98 11.57
N GLN A 47 3.99 -25.09 10.84
CA GLN A 47 4.96 -26.19 10.82
C GLN A 47 6.10 -25.98 9.84
N THR A 48 5.92 -25.14 8.83
CA THR A 48 6.98 -24.77 7.89
C THR A 48 8.10 -24.13 8.69
N GLN A 49 9.36 -24.50 8.48
CA GLN A 49 10.47 -23.75 9.04
C GLN A 49 10.83 -22.60 8.10
N VAL A 50 10.93 -21.40 8.64
CA VAL A 50 11.40 -20.23 7.90
C VAL A 50 12.55 -19.65 8.71
N SER A 51 13.71 -19.53 8.08
CA SER A 51 14.83 -18.79 8.63
C SER A 51 14.64 -17.30 8.35
N TYR A 52 14.84 -16.47 9.36
CA TYR A 52 14.88 -15.03 9.21
C TYR A 52 16.34 -14.56 9.22
N ASN A 53 16.75 -13.85 8.16
CA ASN A 53 18.05 -13.20 8.10
C ASN A 53 17.90 -11.75 7.58
N PRO A 54 18.04 -10.72 8.44
CA PRO A 54 17.92 -9.33 8.04
C PRO A 54 19.00 -8.86 7.06
N ALA A 55 20.12 -9.57 6.94
CA ALA A 55 21.18 -9.23 5.99
C ALA A 55 20.86 -9.61 4.54
N GLU A 56 19.80 -10.40 4.32
CA GLU A 56 19.37 -10.87 3.00
C GLU A 56 18.33 -9.96 2.34
N MET A 57 17.87 -8.90 3.01
CA MET A 57 16.80 -8.04 2.49
C MET A 57 17.29 -7.23 1.27
N VAL A 58 16.76 -7.53 0.10
CA VAL A 58 17.01 -6.75 -1.13
C VAL A 58 15.83 -5.83 -1.45
N GLN A 59 14.61 -6.14 -1.01
CA GLN A 59 13.49 -5.22 -1.18
C GLN A 59 13.46 -4.16 -0.08
N ASP A 60 13.27 -2.91 -0.50
CA ASP A 60 13.35 -1.77 0.39
C ASP A 60 12.10 -1.57 1.24
N TYR A 61 10.93 -2.09 0.85
CA TYR A 61 9.67 -1.75 1.53
C TYR A 61 9.19 -2.85 2.49
N PRO A 62 8.67 -2.46 3.68
CA PRO A 62 8.03 -3.38 4.61
C PRO A 62 6.65 -3.84 4.11
N PHE A 63 6.32 -5.11 4.35
CA PHE A 63 5.05 -5.73 3.98
C PHE A 63 4.49 -6.61 5.10
N LEU A 64 3.18 -6.52 5.35
CA LEU A 64 2.46 -7.36 6.32
C LEU A 64 1.37 -8.20 5.65
N LEU A 65 1.33 -9.49 5.98
CA LEU A 65 0.21 -10.37 5.67
C LEU A 65 -0.51 -10.82 6.95
N PHE A 66 -1.81 -10.57 7.00
CA PHE A 66 -2.69 -11.00 8.08
C PHE A 66 -3.43 -12.29 7.69
N SER A 67 -3.05 -13.41 8.32
CA SER A 67 -3.68 -14.72 8.14
C SER A 67 -4.65 -15.02 9.27
N GLY A 68 -5.92 -15.27 8.93
CA GLY A 68 -6.97 -15.63 9.90
C GLY A 68 -7.51 -14.46 10.74
N TYR A 69 -7.28 -13.22 10.31
CA TYR A 69 -7.85 -12.02 10.95
C TYR A 69 -9.05 -11.51 10.16
N ALA A 70 -10.04 -10.97 10.87
CA ALA A 70 -11.18 -10.29 10.26
C ALA A 70 -10.79 -8.88 9.81
N LEU A 71 -11.47 -8.36 8.77
CA LEU A 71 -11.17 -7.04 8.19
C LEU A 71 -11.20 -5.92 9.24
N ASP A 72 -12.15 -5.94 10.17
CA ASP A 72 -12.28 -4.93 11.23
C ASP A 72 -11.08 -4.94 12.21
N GLN A 73 -10.46 -6.09 12.42
CA GLN A 73 -9.25 -6.22 13.23
C GLN A 73 -8.04 -5.67 12.47
N VAL A 74 -7.93 -5.99 11.17
CA VAL A 74 -6.86 -5.49 10.32
C VAL A 74 -6.91 -3.97 10.20
N SER A 75 -8.10 -3.38 10.00
CA SER A 75 -8.27 -1.92 9.99
C SER A 75 -7.83 -1.25 11.29
N LYS A 76 -8.03 -1.90 12.45
CA LYS A 76 -7.51 -1.37 13.73
C LYS A 76 -5.98 -1.38 13.77
N PHE A 77 -5.35 -2.46 13.31
CA PHE A 77 -3.89 -2.52 13.23
C PHE A 77 -3.33 -1.48 12.27
N GLN A 78 -3.94 -1.32 11.09
CA GLN A 78 -3.57 -0.28 10.13
C GLN A 78 -3.59 1.11 10.77
N ASN A 79 -4.69 1.49 11.43
CA ASN A 79 -4.79 2.78 12.10
C ASN A 79 -3.70 2.98 13.17
N LEU A 80 -3.36 1.92 13.93
CA LEU A 80 -2.30 1.99 14.95
C LEU A 80 -0.90 2.11 14.33
N ILE A 81 -0.64 1.44 13.21
CA ILE A 81 0.60 1.52 12.45
C ILE A 81 0.77 2.94 11.88
N GLU A 82 -0.29 3.53 11.32
CA GLU A 82 -0.30 4.90 10.80
C GLU A 82 -0.08 5.93 11.92
N GLN A 83 -0.76 5.77 13.08
CA GLN A 83 -0.56 6.63 14.25
C GLN A 83 0.85 6.55 14.83
N ALA A 84 1.50 5.39 14.70
CA ALA A 84 2.90 5.19 15.08
C ALA A 84 3.89 5.80 14.07
N GLY A 85 3.41 6.34 12.94
CA GLY A 85 4.24 6.95 11.91
C GLY A 85 5.09 5.93 11.14
N LEU A 86 4.69 4.66 11.11
CA LEU A 86 5.44 3.60 10.46
C LEU A 86 5.18 3.60 8.96
N PRO A 87 6.21 3.48 8.10
CA PRO A 87 6.08 3.55 6.65
C PRO A 87 5.61 2.20 6.05
N ILE A 88 4.63 1.54 6.65
CA ILE A 88 4.08 0.27 6.15
C ILE A 88 2.82 0.55 5.36
N ARG A 89 2.98 0.71 4.05
CA ARG A 89 1.87 1.00 3.13
C ARG A 89 1.26 -0.25 2.51
N ALA A 90 2.06 -1.30 2.34
CA ALA A 90 1.63 -2.53 1.70
C ALA A 90 1.21 -3.56 2.76
N MET A 91 -0.10 -3.79 2.87
CA MET A 91 -0.69 -4.77 3.78
C MET A 91 -1.72 -5.61 3.04
N ALA A 92 -1.77 -6.90 3.38
CA ALA A 92 -2.70 -7.84 2.76
C ALA A 92 -3.38 -8.73 3.80
N ILE A 93 -4.55 -9.25 3.43
CA ILE A 93 -5.27 -10.29 4.18
C ILE A 93 -5.17 -11.59 3.37
N GLU A 94 -4.89 -12.71 4.02
CA GLU A 94 -4.93 -14.02 3.36
C GLU A 94 -6.37 -14.32 2.91
N THR A 95 -6.53 -14.69 1.65
CA THR A 95 -7.79 -15.10 1.05
C THR A 95 -7.61 -16.41 0.30
N ALA A 96 -8.72 -17.07 -0.07
CA ALA A 96 -8.66 -18.27 -0.90
C ALA A 96 -7.95 -18.02 -2.25
N ASN A 97 -8.00 -16.79 -2.77
CA ASN A 97 -7.46 -16.44 -4.08
C ASN A 97 -5.95 -16.22 -4.06
N ASN A 98 -5.42 -15.57 -3.01
CA ASN A 98 -3.99 -15.26 -2.93
C ASN A 98 -3.14 -16.35 -2.26
N ARG A 99 -3.77 -17.35 -1.63
CA ARG A 99 -3.09 -18.41 -0.89
C ARG A 99 -2.12 -19.26 -1.72
N GLU A 100 -2.38 -19.38 -3.02
CA GLU A 100 -1.54 -20.11 -3.97
C GLU A 100 -0.47 -19.23 -4.64
N MET A 101 -0.57 -17.90 -4.50
CA MET A 101 0.45 -16.98 -5.02
C MET A 101 1.74 -17.13 -4.23
N VAL A 102 2.87 -16.87 -4.89
CA VAL A 102 4.12 -16.69 -4.16
C VAL A 102 4.15 -15.32 -3.49
N LEU A 103 4.93 -15.19 -2.41
CA LEU A 103 4.97 -13.96 -1.62
C LEU A 103 5.37 -12.73 -2.44
N SER A 104 6.35 -12.86 -3.33
CA SER A 104 6.81 -11.75 -4.20
C SER A 104 5.71 -11.26 -5.15
N GLU A 105 4.90 -12.16 -5.70
CA GLU A 105 3.76 -11.81 -6.57
C GLU A 105 2.70 -11.01 -5.80
N LEU A 106 2.34 -11.47 -4.59
CA LEU A 106 1.36 -10.75 -3.77
C LEU A 106 1.90 -9.37 -3.37
N MET A 107 3.17 -9.29 -2.95
CA MET A 107 3.82 -8.02 -2.59
C MET A 107 3.75 -7.03 -3.75
N ALA A 108 4.11 -7.47 -4.96
CA ALA A 108 4.05 -6.65 -6.15
C ALA A 108 2.62 -6.21 -6.52
N GLU A 109 1.62 -7.10 -6.37
CA GLU A 109 0.23 -6.77 -6.64
C GLU A 109 -0.30 -5.71 -5.67
N VAL A 110 -0.04 -5.88 -4.37
CA VAL A 110 -0.46 -4.93 -3.32
C VAL A 110 0.26 -3.59 -3.49
N GLU A 111 1.55 -3.60 -3.82
CA GLU A 111 2.30 -2.37 -4.09
C GLU A 111 1.73 -1.62 -5.30
N ARG A 112 1.36 -2.34 -6.37
CA ARG A 112 0.71 -1.75 -7.54
C ARG A 112 -0.66 -1.15 -7.19
N GLU A 113 -1.46 -1.85 -6.40
CA GLU A 113 -2.75 -1.33 -5.93
C GLU A 113 -2.58 -0.10 -5.03
N ALA A 114 -1.63 -0.13 -4.10
CA ALA A 114 -1.33 1.02 -3.25
C ALA A 114 -0.94 2.26 -4.09
N LYS A 115 -0.04 2.10 -5.06
CA LYS A 115 0.34 3.18 -6.00
C LYS A 115 -0.86 3.68 -6.81
N TYR A 116 -1.75 2.79 -7.21
CA TYR A 116 -2.97 3.16 -7.91
C TYR A 116 -3.88 4.06 -7.05
N PHE A 117 -4.09 3.72 -5.78
CA PHE A 117 -4.89 4.54 -4.86
C PHE A 117 -4.20 5.86 -4.51
N GLU A 118 -2.87 5.86 -4.31
CA GLU A 118 -2.10 7.10 -4.11
C GLU A 118 -2.31 8.09 -5.26
N LYS A 119 -2.33 7.62 -6.51
CA LYS A 119 -2.62 8.46 -7.68
C LYS A 119 -4.05 9.02 -7.67
N ARG A 120 -5.02 8.26 -7.15
CA ARG A 120 -6.41 8.74 -7.01
C ARG A 120 -6.52 9.81 -5.94
N ASP A 121 -5.85 9.61 -4.81
CA ASP A 121 -5.81 10.58 -3.72
C ASP A 121 -5.12 11.88 -4.15
N GLU A 122 -3.99 11.77 -4.86
CA GLU A 122 -3.30 12.93 -5.45
C GLU A 122 -4.22 13.72 -6.41
N LEU A 123 -4.94 13.01 -7.28
CA LEU A 123 -5.88 13.65 -8.19
C LEU A 123 -7.05 14.32 -7.45
N ALA A 124 -7.52 13.71 -6.36
CA ALA A 124 -8.56 14.28 -5.50
C ALA A 124 -8.07 15.54 -4.78
N ASP A 125 -6.85 15.54 -4.27
CA ASP A 125 -6.23 16.69 -3.61
C ASP A 125 -6.04 17.86 -4.58
N LEU A 126 -5.59 17.59 -5.82
CA LEU A 126 -5.51 18.62 -6.86
C LEU A 126 -6.87 19.23 -7.16
N LEU A 127 -7.95 18.44 -7.17
CA LEU A 127 -9.31 18.94 -7.37
C LEU A 127 -9.84 19.75 -6.17
N ASN A 128 -9.44 19.38 -4.96
CA ASN A 128 -9.80 20.13 -3.75
C ASN A 128 -9.03 21.47 -3.66
N GLY A 129 -7.84 21.54 -4.27
CA GLY A 129 -6.98 22.72 -4.29
C GLY A 129 -7.23 23.70 -5.46
N LEU A 130 -8.28 23.51 -6.27
CA LEU A 130 -8.50 24.34 -7.46
C LEU A 130 -8.79 25.80 -7.12
N ASP A 131 -8.25 26.70 -7.94
CA ASP A 131 -8.51 28.14 -7.85
C ASP A 131 -9.92 28.48 -8.38
N PRO A 132 -10.86 28.94 -7.52
CA PRO A 132 -12.23 29.25 -7.92
C PRO A 132 -12.33 30.40 -8.94
N ASP A 133 -11.46 31.40 -8.87
CA ASP A 133 -11.48 32.54 -9.78
C ASP A 133 -11.00 32.10 -11.17
N ARG A 134 -9.97 31.25 -11.21
CA ARG A 134 -9.49 30.67 -12.46
C ARG A 134 -10.49 29.71 -13.09
N LEU A 135 -11.23 28.94 -12.30
CA LEU A 135 -12.31 28.08 -12.80
C LEU A 135 -13.39 28.87 -13.55
N GLN A 136 -13.64 30.12 -13.17
CA GLN A 136 -14.59 30.99 -13.86
C GLN A 136 -13.99 31.64 -15.11
N ALA A 137 -12.70 31.99 -15.07
CA ALA A 137 -12.03 32.73 -16.14
C ALA A 137 -11.46 31.86 -17.27
N ASP A 138 -11.06 30.62 -16.97
CA ASP A 138 -10.38 29.72 -17.90
C ASP A 138 -11.24 28.47 -18.19
N GLN A 139 -11.86 28.44 -19.37
CA GLN A 139 -12.70 27.31 -19.79
C GLN A 139 -11.92 26.00 -19.93
N ASP A 140 -10.64 26.05 -20.27
CA ASP A 140 -9.85 24.83 -20.45
C ASP A 140 -9.44 24.25 -19.09
N TYR A 141 -9.10 25.11 -18.12
CA TYR A 141 -8.92 24.72 -16.73
C TYR A 141 -10.18 24.08 -16.14
N PHE A 142 -11.34 24.71 -16.36
CA PHE A 142 -12.64 24.17 -15.93
C PHE A 142 -12.94 22.80 -16.55
N LYS A 143 -12.74 22.63 -17.87
CA LYS A 143 -12.95 21.33 -18.54
C LYS A 143 -12.02 20.26 -18.00
N CYS A 144 -10.76 20.59 -17.74
CA CYS A 144 -9.80 19.64 -17.17
C CYS A 144 -10.21 19.20 -15.76
N ALA A 145 -10.59 20.15 -14.90
CA ALA A 145 -11.11 19.85 -13.57
C ALA A 145 -12.36 18.95 -13.63
N MET A 146 -13.31 19.25 -14.54
CA MET A 146 -14.50 18.42 -14.74
C MET A 146 -14.17 17.01 -15.23
N LEU A 147 -13.21 16.86 -16.15
CA LEU A 147 -12.76 15.54 -16.62
C LEU A 147 -12.11 14.74 -15.49
N ALA A 148 -11.19 15.33 -14.74
CA ALA A 148 -10.55 14.69 -13.59
C ALA A 148 -11.58 14.27 -12.52
N ALA A 149 -12.55 15.14 -12.21
CA ALA A 149 -13.64 14.83 -11.28
C ALA A 149 -14.52 13.67 -11.76
N ASN A 150 -14.81 13.61 -13.07
CA ASN A 150 -15.56 12.50 -13.65
C ASN A 150 -14.78 11.17 -13.63
N LEU A 151 -13.47 11.21 -13.85
CA LEU A 151 -12.62 10.02 -13.79
C LEU A 151 -12.59 9.44 -12.38
N LEU A 152 -12.47 10.26 -11.34
CA LEU A 152 -12.51 9.80 -9.94
C LEU A 152 -13.85 9.18 -9.51
N ARG A 153 -14.93 9.45 -10.24
CA ARG A 153 -16.24 8.81 -10.00
C ARG A 153 -16.38 7.44 -10.65
N GLN A 154 -15.42 7.03 -11.49
CA GLN A 154 -15.43 5.71 -12.10
C GLN A 154 -14.88 4.68 -11.10
N ASP A 155 -15.65 3.61 -10.91
CA ASP A 155 -15.28 2.46 -10.07
C ASP A 155 -14.08 1.73 -10.67
N GLU A 156 -14.08 1.53 -11.99
CA GLU A 156 -12.97 0.93 -12.74
C GLU A 156 -12.32 1.98 -13.63
N LEU A 157 -11.18 2.49 -13.20
CA LEU A 157 -10.37 3.43 -13.95
C LEU A 157 -8.99 2.83 -14.19
N SER A 158 -8.52 2.80 -15.44
CA SER A 158 -7.18 2.29 -15.75
C SER A 158 -6.08 3.22 -15.22
N GLU A 159 -4.95 2.65 -14.81
CA GLU A 159 -3.79 3.42 -14.33
C GLU A 159 -3.27 4.44 -15.36
N ASN A 160 -3.28 4.07 -16.65
CA ASN A 160 -2.88 4.98 -17.74
C ASN A 160 -3.77 6.23 -17.85
N MET A 161 -5.06 6.10 -17.52
CA MET A 161 -5.98 7.23 -17.52
C MET A 161 -5.75 8.15 -16.32
N LEU A 162 -5.44 7.58 -15.14
CA LEU A 162 -5.01 8.35 -13.98
C LEU A 162 -3.72 9.13 -14.25
N ASP A 163 -2.70 8.47 -14.81
CA ASP A 163 -1.42 9.10 -15.14
C ASP A 163 -1.61 10.27 -16.12
N THR A 164 -2.50 10.09 -17.09
CA THR A 164 -2.83 11.13 -18.06
C THR A 164 -3.54 12.31 -17.39
N ALA A 165 -4.53 12.04 -16.54
CA ALA A 165 -5.27 13.06 -15.81
C ALA A 165 -4.35 13.87 -14.88
N LEU A 166 -3.48 13.19 -14.11
CA LEU A 166 -2.49 13.83 -13.25
C LEU A 166 -1.54 14.73 -14.05
N LYS A 167 -0.98 14.22 -15.17
CA LYS A 167 -0.10 15.03 -16.05
C LYS A 167 -0.79 16.29 -16.57
N ILE A 168 -2.06 16.18 -16.95
CA ILE A 168 -2.85 17.32 -17.42
C ILE A 168 -3.04 18.31 -16.27
N MET A 169 -3.55 17.87 -15.11
CA MET A 169 -3.81 18.75 -13.96
C MET A 169 -2.54 19.48 -13.49
N HIS A 170 -1.42 18.78 -13.37
CA HIS A 170 -0.12 19.38 -13.02
C HIS A 170 0.38 20.42 -14.02
N SER A 171 0.01 20.29 -15.30
CA SER A 171 0.38 21.28 -16.31
C SER A 171 -0.36 22.61 -16.15
N PHE A 172 -1.51 22.60 -15.46
CA PHE A 172 -2.29 23.79 -15.15
C PHE A 172 -1.91 24.42 -13.82
N ASP A 173 -1.48 23.61 -12.84
CA ASP A 173 -1.05 24.09 -11.51
C ASP A 173 0.22 24.97 -11.55
N LYS A 174 1.04 24.84 -12.60
CA LYS A 174 2.31 25.58 -12.77
C LYS A 174 2.20 26.92 -13.53
N LYS A 175 1.01 27.48 -13.69
CA LYS A 175 0.78 28.78 -14.37
C LYS A 175 -0.09 29.67 -13.51
#